data_AF-A0A4Y6RXF0-F1
#
_entry.id   AF-A0A4Y6RXF0-F1
#
_cell.length_a   1.000
_cell.length_b   1.000
_cell.length_c   1.000
_cell.angle_alpha   90.00
_cell.angle_beta   90.00
_cell.angle_gamma   90.00
#
_symmetry.space_group_name_H-M   'P 1'
#
loop_
_entity.id
_entity.type
_entity.pdbx_description
1 polymer ?
#
loop_
_entity_poly.entity_id
_entity_poly.type
_entity_poly.pdbx_seq_one_letter_code
_entity_poly.pdbx_strand_id
1 'polypeptide(L)'
;MADYILNHVIVDGTRKQIDNLLVAHFRKLSGEELRHRPFTHYDFLWQDIIPMPEEVATSRDEDKIRNWQLYNWSCFGTGKEVTETNFGNRGTLNFRFPTLGAEPRPVYTELVKRFPRLKFNFASISMPNFCLFIGTGIDGKLLYVDDDYD
;
A
#
# COMPACT_ATOMS: atom_id res chain seq x y z
N MET A 1 13.56 13.46 -11.52
CA MET A 1 12.86 12.17 -11.73
C MET A 1 12.39 11.74 -10.35
N ALA A 2 11.11 11.44 -10.15
CA ALA A 2 10.64 11.04 -8.81
C ALA A 2 11.16 9.62 -8.52
N ASP A 3 11.70 9.41 -7.32
CA ASP A 3 12.28 8.13 -6.93
C ASP A 3 11.22 7.03 -6.88
N TYR A 4 11.51 5.88 -7.48
CA TYR A 4 10.64 4.71 -7.39
C TYR A 4 10.80 4.03 -6.04
N ILE A 5 9.67 3.87 -5.33
CA ILE A 5 9.62 3.30 -3.98
C ILE A 5 8.77 2.03 -4.02
N LEU A 6 9.35 0.91 -3.63
CA LEU A 6 8.63 -0.34 -3.46
C LEU A 6 8.17 -0.47 -2.02
N ASN A 7 6.86 -0.53 -1.82
CA ASN A 7 6.26 -0.79 -0.51
C ASN A 7 6.01 -2.27 -0.37
N HIS A 8 6.49 -2.85 0.73
CA HIS A 8 6.27 -4.24 1.08
C HIS A 8 5.52 -4.29 2.40
N VAL A 9 4.41 -5.04 2.40
CA VAL A 9 3.53 -5.16 3.55
C VAL A 9 3.31 -6.63 3.85
N ILE A 10 3.56 -7.00 5.10
CA ILE A 10 3.28 -8.33 5.65
C ILE A 10 2.18 -8.19 6.69
N VAL A 11 1.12 -8.97 6.54
CA VAL A 11 -0.06 -8.95 7.39
C VAL A 11 -0.19 -10.29 8.10
N ASP A 12 -0.18 -10.24 9.43
CA ASP A 12 -0.40 -11.38 10.31
C ASP A 12 -1.78 -11.28 10.96
N GLY A 13 -2.51 -12.39 10.96
CA GLY A 13 -3.84 -12.49 11.58
C GLY A 13 -4.51 -13.83 11.31
N THR A 14 -5.72 -13.99 11.82
CA THR A 14 -6.57 -15.13 11.45
C THR A 14 -7.02 -15.02 9.99
N ARG A 15 -7.34 -16.16 9.36
CA ARG A 15 -7.82 -16.18 7.98
C ARG A 15 -9.02 -15.27 7.75
N LYS A 16 -9.98 -15.27 8.67
CA LYS A 16 -11.17 -14.40 8.61
C LYS A 16 -10.83 -12.92 8.63
N GLN A 17 -9.84 -12.50 9.41
CA GLN A 17 -9.42 -11.10 9.47
C GLN A 17 -8.73 -10.66 8.18
N ILE A 18 -7.90 -11.54 7.60
CA ILE A 18 -7.25 -11.28 6.31
C ILE A 18 -8.26 -11.27 5.18
N ASP A 19 -9.23 -12.19 5.17
CA ASP A 19 -10.32 -12.19 4.17
C ASP A 19 -11.13 -10.89 4.26
N ASN A 20 -11.39 -10.36 5.46
CA ASN A 20 -12.03 -9.05 5.62
C ASN A 20 -11.21 -7.89 5.03
N LEU A 21 -9.88 -7.91 5.21
CA LEU A 21 -8.99 -6.93 4.59
C LEU A 21 -9.02 -7.03 3.06
N LEU A 22 -8.98 -8.24 2.52
CA LEU A 22 -9.05 -8.50 1.08
C LEU A 22 -10.37 -7.99 0.50
N VAL A 23 -11.51 -8.29 1.13
CA VAL A 23 -12.81 -7.82 0.65
C VAL A 23 -12.93 -6.30 0.69
N ALA A 24 -12.31 -5.64 1.67
CA ALA A 24 -12.44 -4.19 1.85
C ALA A 24 -11.54 -3.38 0.91
N HIS A 25 -10.31 -3.84 0.64
CA HIS A 25 -9.29 -3.03 -0.04
C HIS A 25 -8.54 -3.76 -1.14
N PHE A 26 -9.04 -4.91 -1.59
CA PHE A 26 -8.47 -5.62 -2.72
C PHE A 26 -9.52 -6.03 -3.74
N ARG A 27 -9.15 -5.92 -5.02
CA ARG A 27 -9.92 -6.48 -6.14
C ARG A 27 -9.30 -7.79 -6.57
N LYS A 28 -10.08 -8.86 -6.65
CA LYS A 28 -9.61 -10.11 -7.24
C LYS A 28 -9.40 -9.94 -8.74
N LEU A 29 -8.25 -10.39 -9.25
CA LEU A 29 -7.94 -10.35 -10.68
C LEU A 29 -8.84 -11.31 -11.47
N SER A 30 -9.22 -10.88 -12.67
CA SER A 30 -9.90 -11.74 -13.65
C SER A 30 -8.95 -12.78 -14.24
N GLY A 31 -9.51 -13.84 -14.86
CA GLY A 31 -8.70 -14.88 -15.51
C GLY A 31 -7.79 -14.35 -16.63
N GLU A 32 -8.19 -13.29 -17.31
CA GLU A 32 -7.36 -12.63 -18.32
C GLU A 32 -6.17 -11.91 -17.70
N GLU A 33 -6.41 -11.13 -16.64
CA GLU A 33 -5.37 -10.39 -15.93
C GLU A 33 -4.33 -11.32 -15.28
N LEU A 34 -4.76 -12.46 -14.73
CA LEU A 34 -3.87 -13.48 -14.17
C LEU A 34 -2.88 -14.02 -15.20
N ARG A 35 -3.29 -14.15 -16.47
CA ARG A 35 -2.38 -14.60 -17.55
C ARG A 35 -1.26 -13.61 -17.82
N HIS A 36 -1.50 -12.32 -17.61
CA HIS A 36 -0.51 -11.27 -17.76
C HIS A 36 0.26 -10.98 -16.46
N ARG A 37 -0.20 -11.49 -15.32
CA ARG A 37 0.32 -11.20 -13.98
C ARG A 37 0.37 -12.47 -13.10
N PRO A 38 1.28 -13.41 -13.40
CA PRO A 38 1.28 -14.74 -12.79
C PRO A 38 1.64 -14.78 -11.29
N PHE A 39 2.13 -13.67 -10.72
CA PHE A 39 2.60 -13.57 -9.33
C PHE A 39 1.64 -12.81 -8.41
N THR A 40 0.41 -12.58 -8.85
CA THR A 40 -0.59 -11.90 -8.03
C THR A 40 -1.98 -12.44 -8.30
N HIS A 41 -2.83 -12.38 -7.29
CA HIS A 41 -4.23 -12.76 -7.37
C HIS A 41 -5.17 -11.59 -7.09
N TYR A 42 -4.62 -10.49 -6.56
CA TYR A 42 -5.37 -9.36 -6.08
C TYR A 42 -4.66 -8.04 -6.41
N ASP A 43 -5.45 -7.02 -6.73
CA ASP A 43 -5.00 -5.64 -6.79
C ASP A 43 -5.33 -4.90 -5.51
N PHE A 44 -4.33 -4.22 -4.97
CA PHE A 44 -4.51 -3.40 -3.78
C PHE A 44 -5.11 -2.05 -4.16
N LEU A 45 -6.34 -1.84 -3.71
CA LEU A 45 -7.12 -0.62 -3.96
C LEU A 45 -6.84 0.41 -2.87
N TRP A 46 -5.62 0.94 -2.87
CA TRP A 46 -5.19 1.86 -1.82
C TRP A 46 -6.06 3.13 -1.73
N GLN A 47 -6.70 3.53 -2.84
CA GLN A 47 -7.64 4.65 -2.93
C GLN A 47 -8.93 4.47 -2.12
N ASP A 48 -9.30 3.23 -1.76
CA ASP A 48 -10.42 2.96 -0.86
C ASP A 48 -10.06 3.23 0.61
N ILE A 49 -8.77 3.36 0.92
CA ILE A 49 -8.26 3.63 2.26
C ILE A 49 -8.22 5.12 2.51
N ILE A 50 -7.66 5.89 1.58
CA ILE A 50 -7.64 7.36 1.64
C ILE A 50 -8.31 7.88 0.37
N PRO A 51 -9.64 8.10 0.41
CA PRO A 51 -10.37 8.57 -0.74
C PRO A 51 -9.97 10.02 -1.07
N MET A 52 -9.87 10.32 -2.35
CA MET A 52 -9.72 11.68 -2.82
C MET A 52 -10.99 12.47 -2.49
N PRO A 53 -10.89 13.63 -1.81
CA PRO A 53 -12.04 14.50 -1.61
C PRO A 53 -12.67 14.87 -2.96
N GLU A 54 -13.99 14.93 -3.02
CA GLU A 54 -14.73 15.21 -4.25
C GLU A 54 -14.31 16.55 -4.89
N GLU A 55 -13.99 17.55 -4.07
CA GLU A 55 -13.46 18.86 -4.48
C GLU A 55 -12.09 18.82 -5.18
N VAL A 56 -11.32 17.75 -4.95
CA VAL A 56 -10.04 17.49 -5.64
C VAL A 56 -10.31 16.62 -6.86
N ALA A 57 -11.13 15.57 -6.72
CA ALA A 57 -11.43 14.62 -7.78
C ALA A 57 -12.16 15.24 -8.99
N THR A 58 -13.00 16.25 -8.74
CA THR A 58 -13.72 17.00 -9.79
C THR A 58 -12.98 18.25 -10.27
N SER A 59 -11.82 18.53 -9.68
CA SER A 59 -10.98 19.66 -10.08
C SER A 59 -10.49 19.47 -11.51
N ARG A 60 -10.49 20.55 -12.30
CA ARG A 60 -9.77 20.59 -13.59
C ARG A 60 -8.31 21.01 -13.44
N ASP A 61 -7.90 21.35 -12.23
CA ASP A 61 -6.52 21.67 -11.88
C ASP A 61 -5.73 20.38 -11.64
N GLU A 62 -4.93 20.00 -12.64
CA GLU A 62 -4.05 18.83 -12.61
C GLU A 62 -2.98 18.95 -11.52
N ASP A 63 -2.53 20.15 -11.18
CA ASP A 63 -1.55 20.36 -10.12
C ASP A 63 -2.19 20.14 -8.74
N LYS A 64 -3.45 20.57 -8.55
CA LYS A 64 -4.21 20.29 -7.32
C LYS A 64 -4.40 18.80 -7.11
N ILE A 65 -4.80 18.08 -8.17
CA ILE A 65 -4.90 16.62 -8.15
C ILE A 65 -3.52 16.06 -7.81
N ARG A 66 -2.49 16.36 -8.61
CA ARG A 66 -1.13 15.84 -8.43
C ARG A 66 -0.57 16.11 -7.04
N ASN A 67 -0.77 17.29 -6.46
CA ASN A 67 -0.25 17.62 -5.14
C ASN A 67 -0.98 16.86 -4.03
N TRP A 68 -2.30 16.73 -4.13
CA TRP A 68 -3.05 15.91 -3.18
C TRP A 68 -2.66 14.44 -3.33
N GLN A 69 -2.43 13.96 -4.56
CA GLN A 69 -1.80 12.68 -4.82
C GLN A 69 -0.45 12.67 -4.13
N LEU A 70 0.60 13.39 -4.53
CA LEU A 70 1.92 13.35 -3.90
C LEU A 70 1.94 13.41 -2.36
N TYR A 71 1.05 14.19 -1.73
CA TYR A 71 0.95 14.29 -0.28
C TYR A 71 0.32 13.05 0.39
N ASN A 72 -0.67 12.41 -0.24
CA ASN A 72 -1.40 11.27 0.32
C ASN A 72 -1.00 9.92 -0.32
N TRP A 73 -0.58 10.02 -1.58
CA TRP A 73 -0.36 9.07 -2.65
C TRP A 73 0.91 9.49 -3.40
N SER A 74 2.05 9.09 -2.93
CA SER A 74 3.23 9.04 -3.78
C SER A 74 2.97 8.08 -4.96
N CYS A 75 2.11 8.32 -5.94
CA CYS A 75 1.95 7.41 -7.08
C CYS A 75 1.53 8.22 -8.29
N PHE A 76 2.48 8.50 -9.18
CA PHE A 76 2.22 9.18 -10.44
C PHE A 76 2.70 8.28 -11.59
N GLY A 77 1.82 7.94 -12.52
CA GLY A 77 2.24 7.73 -13.91
C GLY A 77 3.16 6.55 -14.27
N THR A 78 3.23 5.45 -13.50
CA THR A 78 3.75 4.18 -14.06
C THR A 78 2.57 3.32 -14.48
N GLY A 79 2.32 3.20 -15.79
CA GLY A 79 1.20 2.46 -16.40
C GLY A 79 1.18 0.95 -16.18
N LYS A 80 1.61 0.46 -15.00
CA LYS A 80 1.51 -0.91 -14.53
C LYS A 80 1.38 -0.90 -13.01
N GLU A 81 0.14 -0.85 -12.51
CA GLU A 81 -0.21 -1.08 -11.12
C GLU A 81 0.10 -2.56 -10.76
N VAL A 82 1.36 -2.90 -10.57
CA VAL A 82 1.73 -4.27 -10.21
C VAL A 82 1.66 -4.38 -8.70
N THR A 83 0.45 -4.66 -8.20
CA THR A 83 0.34 -5.30 -6.90
C THR A 83 0.86 -6.72 -7.04
N GLU A 84 1.89 -7.09 -6.28
CA GLU A 84 2.29 -8.48 -6.10
C GLU A 84 1.65 -8.98 -4.80
N THR A 85 0.98 -10.14 -4.83
CA THR A 85 0.35 -10.70 -3.62
C THR A 85 0.71 -12.16 -3.45
N ASN A 86 1.12 -12.54 -2.26
CA ASN A 86 1.47 -13.90 -1.90
C ASN A 86 0.93 -14.29 -0.53
N PHE A 87 0.37 -15.48 -0.40
CA PHE A 87 -0.05 -16.03 0.89
C PHE A 87 1.05 -16.94 1.44
N GLY A 88 1.58 -16.59 2.62
CA GLY A 88 2.57 -17.41 3.30
C GLY A 88 1.98 -18.68 3.88
N ASN A 89 2.82 -19.72 4.05
CA ASN A 89 2.43 -21.03 4.59
C ASN A 89 1.80 -21.01 5.99
N ARG A 90 1.91 -19.90 6.73
CA ARG A 90 1.32 -19.71 8.08
C ARG A 90 0.06 -18.83 8.09
N GLY A 91 -0.55 -18.63 6.93
CA GLY A 91 -1.76 -17.80 6.80
C GLY A 91 -1.47 -16.30 6.82
N THR A 92 -0.25 -15.89 6.52
CA THR A 92 0.12 -14.46 6.39
C THR A 92 -0.18 -13.98 4.98
N LEU A 93 -0.60 -12.72 4.84
CA LEU A 93 -0.73 -12.08 3.53
C LEU A 93 0.47 -11.16 3.32
N ASN A 94 1.18 -11.35 2.21
CA ASN A 94 2.26 -10.48 1.79
C ASN A 94 1.82 -9.78 0.52
N PHE A 95 1.95 -8.46 0.47
CA PHE A 95 1.72 -7.74 -0.76
C PHE A 95 2.72 -6.61 -0.95
N ARG A 96 2.98 -6.30 -2.22
CA ARG A 96 3.87 -5.21 -2.62
C ARG A 96 3.17 -4.32 -3.61
N PHE A 97 3.43 -3.03 -3.50
CA PHE A 97 2.88 -2.06 -4.42
C PHE A 97 3.83 -0.86 -4.57
N PRO A 98 3.96 -0.30 -5.77
CA PRO A 98 4.85 0.83 -6.00
C PRO A 98 4.24 2.15 -5.55
N THR A 99 5.12 3.05 -5.11
CA THR A 99 4.91 4.49 -4.97
C THR A 99 6.08 5.27 -5.61
N LEU A 100 5.95 6.59 -5.77
CA LEU A 100 6.90 7.54 -6.32
C LEU A 100 7.14 8.70 -5.37
N GLY A 101 8.39 8.96 -5.03
CA GLY A 101 8.82 10.16 -4.31
C GLY A 101 8.74 10.07 -2.78
N ALA A 102 7.75 9.37 -2.22
CA ALA A 102 7.67 9.12 -0.78
C ALA A 102 7.04 7.76 -0.43
N GLU A 103 7.18 7.31 0.80
CA GLU A 103 6.37 6.22 1.34
C GLU A 103 4.93 6.70 1.63
N PRO A 104 3.91 5.84 1.44
CA PRO A 104 2.50 6.21 1.64
C PRO A 104 2.10 6.11 3.12
N ARG A 105 2.79 6.84 4.01
CA ARG A 105 2.58 6.78 5.47
C ARG A 105 1.12 7.01 5.91
N PRO A 106 0.35 7.92 5.28
CA PRO A 106 -1.07 8.04 5.58
C PRO A 106 -1.84 6.72 5.35
N VAL A 107 -1.57 6.03 4.24
CA VAL A 107 -2.22 4.75 3.90
C VAL A 107 -1.92 3.69 4.96
N TYR A 108 -0.66 3.58 5.40
CA TYR A 108 -0.29 2.66 6.48
C TYR A 108 -1.02 2.97 7.78
N THR A 109 -1.07 4.25 8.14
CA THR A 109 -1.74 4.70 9.36
C THR A 109 -3.22 4.32 9.35
N GLU A 110 -3.91 4.57 8.24
CA GLU A 110 -5.34 4.23 8.10
C GLU A 110 -5.60 2.73 8.02
N LEU A 111 -4.73 1.95 7.36
CA LEU A 111 -4.81 0.48 7.38
C LEU A 111 -4.79 -0.06 8.81
N VAL A 112 -3.80 0.37 9.60
CA VAL A 112 -3.65 -0.13 10.97
C VAL A 112 -4.83 0.27 11.84
N LYS A 113 -5.33 1.51 11.72
CA LYS A 113 -6.52 1.98 12.44
C LYS A 113 -7.78 1.19 12.07
N ARG A 114 -8.01 0.92 10.79
CA ARG A 114 -9.22 0.22 10.30
C ARG A 114 -9.22 -1.26 10.67
N PHE A 115 -8.04 -1.89 10.75
CA PHE A 115 -7.90 -3.30 11.08
C PHE A 115 -7.05 -3.48 12.35
N PRO A 116 -7.51 -3.01 13.53
CA PRO A 116 -6.70 -2.96 14.74
C PRO A 116 -6.33 -4.35 15.29
N ARG A 117 -6.99 -5.41 14.81
CA ARG A 117 -6.72 -6.80 15.21
C ARG A 117 -5.77 -7.54 14.26
N LEU A 118 -5.31 -6.88 13.20
CA LEU A 118 -4.24 -7.38 12.33
C LEU A 118 -2.92 -6.77 12.79
N LYS A 119 -1.84 -7.54 12.67
CA LYS A 119 -0.48 -6.99 12.77
C LYS A 119 0.03 -6.74 11.36
N PHE A 120 0.59 -5.56 11.14
CA PHE A 120 1.20 -5.16 9.89
C PHE A 120 2.70 -4.95 10.09
N ASN A 121 3.52 -5.40 9.15
CA ASN A 121 4.92 -5.02 9.07
C ASN A 121 5.12 -4.34 7.70
N PHE A 122 5.63 -3.12 7.71
CA PHE A 122 5.80 -2.27 6.55
C PHE A 122 7.29 -2.04 6.29
N ALA A 123 7.68 -2.07 5.02
CA ALA A 123 8.97 -1.59 4.56
C ALA A 123 8.79 -0.82 3.25
N SER A 124 9.33 0.39 3.17
CA SER A 124 9.38 1.18 1.92
C SER A 124 10.82 1.34 1.48
N ILE A 125 11.10 0.94 0.25
CA ILE A 125 12.46 0.84 -0.28
C ILE A 125 12.55 1.70 -1.54
N SER A 126 13.36 2.75 -1.52
CA SER A 126 13.71 3.54 -2.70
C SER A 126 14.83 2.85 -3.49
N MET A 127 14.71 2.75 -4.81
CA MET A 127 15.78 2.20 -5.64
C MET A 127 16.92 3.22 -5.84
N PRO A 128 18.21 2.82 -5.72
CA PRO A 128 18.72 1.44 -5.73
C PRO A 128 19.03 0.85 -4.33
N ASN A 129 18.09 0.90 -3.37
CA ASN A 129 18.04 0.20 -2.06
C ASN A 129 18.24 1.07 -0.80
N PHE A 130 17.76 2.31 -0.78
CA PHE A 130 17.62 3.07 0.47
C PHE A 130 16.31 2.68 1.15
N CYS A 131 16.39 2.15 2.38
CA CYS A 131 15.19 1.96 3.18
C CYS A 131 14.71 3.32 3.69
N LEU A 132 13.54 3.74 3.24
CA LEU A 132 12.94 5.03 3.62
C LEU A 132 12.10 4.91 4.89
N PHE A 133 11.54 3.73 5.13
CA PHE A 133 10.62 3.51 6.23
C PHE A 133 10.56 2.03 6.60
N ILE A 134 10.64 1.75 7.90
CA ILE A 134 10.27 0.47 8.50
C ILE A 134 9.26 0.75 9.61
N GLY A 135 8.17 0.02 9.62
CA GLY A 135 7.13 0.21 10.62
C GLY A 135 6.40 -1.07 10.96
N THR A 136 5.83 -1.10 12.17
CA THR A 136 4.94 -2.16 12.62
C THR A 136 3.62 -1.56 13.06
N GLY A 137 2.53 -2.01 12.46
CA GLY A 137 1.18 -1.72 12.90
C GLY A 137 0.68 -2.77 13.87
N ILE A 138 0.28 -2.37 15.08
CA ILE A 138 -0.32 -3.26 16.07
C ILE A 138 -1.34 -2.49 16.91
N ASP A 139 -2.46 -3.13 17.27
CA ASP A 139 -3.51 -2.57 18.13
C ASP A 139 -4.02 -1.19 17.67
N GLY A 140 -4.17 -1.00 16.36
CA GLY A 140 -4.67 0.25 15.79
C GLY A 140 -3.64 1.39 15.74
N LYS A 141 -2.37 1.12 16.08
CA LYS A 141 -1.29 2.11 16.12
C LYS A 141 -0.14 1.71 15.20
N LEU A 142 0.28 2.66 14.37
CA LEU A 142 1.52 2.53 13.59
C LEU A 142 2.69 2.92 14.49
N LEU A 143 3.54 1.96 14.79
CA LEU A 143 4.83 2.15 15.44
C LEU A 143 5.89 2.21 14.35
N TYR A 144 6.69 3.26 14.34
CA TYR A 144 7.78 3.40 13.40
C TYR A 144 9.08 2.90 14.05
N VAL A 145 9.95 2.32 13.24
CA VAL A 145 11.36 2.16 13.57
C VAL A 145 12.06 3.18 12.69
N ASP A 146 12.31 4.38 13.24
CA ASP A 146 13.27 5.26 12.61
C ASP A 146 14.62 4.57 12.84
N ASP A 147 15.33 4.24 11.76
CA ASP A 147 16.78 4.19 11.86
C ASP A 147 17.17 5.64 12.16
N ASP A 148 17.38 5.95 13.44
CA ASP A 148 18.08 7.13 13.91
C ASP A 148 19.45 7.15 13.21
N TYR A 149 19.50 7.74 12.01
CA TYR A 149 20.73 8.33 11.50
C TYR A 149 20.84 9.72 12.13
N ASP A 150 21.22 9.74 13.41
CA ASP A 150 22.01 10.83 13.99
C ASP A 150 23.41 10.87 13.37
#